data_AF-A0A8T4ZES9-F1
#
_entry.id   AF-A0A8T4ZES9-F1
#
_cell.length_a   1.000
_cell.length_b   1.000
_cell.length_c   1.000
_cell.angle_alpha   90.00
_cell.angle_beta   90.00
_cell.angle_gamma   90.00
#
_symmetry.space_group_name_H-M   'P 1'
#
loop_
_entity.id
_entity.type
_entity.pdbx_description
1 polymer ?
#
loop_
_entity_poly.entity_id
_entity_poly.type
_entity_poly.pdbx_seq_one_letter_code
_entity_poly.pdbx_strand_id
1 'polypeptide(L)'
;KREIENIEVEVVRWRNRIKYLSHRCSRIHGDMHPFGNVRFRNDNSILTLDRSREEFGEPADDITSMSINYIFFSVWRHGRLTHPFKELFKLFLERYLDKTGDYEIFKVMAPFYAFRGLVVAHPIYYPDLESDKRRKILKFIINVLNEERFEIDRLEDYLESPN
;
A
#
# COMPACT_ATOMS: atom_id res chain seq x y z
N LYS A 1 -1.85 -21.30 -3.95
CA LYS A 1 -2.93 -21.83 -3.08
C LYS A 1 -2.55 -21.69 -1.61
N ARG A 2 -1.58 -22.46 -1.07
CA ARG A 2 -1.10 -22.30 0.33
C ARG A 2 -0.63 -20.88 0.69
N GLU A 3 -0.01 -20.19 -0.25
CA GLU A 3 0.44 -18.81 -0.01
C GLU A 3 -0.70 -17.80 0.17
N ILE A 4 -1.77 -17.92 -0.62
CA ILE A 4 -2.94 -17.05 -0.51
C ILE A 4 -3.69 -17.35 0.79
N GLU A 5 -3.83 -18.64 1.13
CA GLU A 5 -4.36 -19.09 2.42
C GLU A 5 -3.59 -18.48 3.60
N ASN A 6 -2.25 -18.44 3.53
CA ASN A 6 -1.44 -17.80 4.58
C ASN A 6 -1.75 -16.29 4.69
N ILE A 7 -1.86 -15.59 3.57
CA ILE A 7 -2.23 -14.16 3.55
C ILE A 7 -3.61 -13.95 4.20
N GLU A 8 -4.60 -14.78 3.87
CA GLU A 8 -5.94 -14.70 4.45
C GLU A 8 -5.91 -14.90 5.98
N VAL A 9 -5.18 -15.92 6.47
CA VAL A 9 -5.02 -16.18 7.90
C VAL A 9 -4.34 -15.01 8.63
N GLU A 10 -3.27 -14.46 8.06
CA GLU A 10 -2.56 -13.33 8.66
C GLU A 10 -3.41 -12.06 8.68
N VAL A 11 -4.18 -11.78 7.62
CA VAL A 11 -5.11 -10.65 7.61
C VAL A 11 -6.18 -10.79 8.69
N VAL A 12 -6.67 -12.01 8.98
CA VAL A 12 -7.61 -12.25 10.10
C VAL A 12 -6.94 -11.97 11.46
N ARG A 13 -5.67 -12.35 11.63
CA ARG A 13 -4.90 -12.02 12.85
C ARG A 13 -4.73 -10.51 13.00
N TRP A 14 -4.38 -9.82 11.92
CA TRP A 14 -4.30 -8.36 11.86
C TRP A 14 -5.61 -7.68 12.22
N ARG A 15 -6.74 -8.13 11.66
CA ARG A 15 -8.06 -7.63 12.04
C ARG A 15 -8.27 -7.72 13.55
N ASN A 16 -7.96 -8.86 14.17
CA ASN A 16 -8.11 -9.02 15.62
C ASN A 16 -7.21 -8.09 16.43
N ARG A 17 -6.05 -7.71 15.89
CA ARG A 17 -5.11 -6.77 16.50
C ARG A 17 -5.60 -5.32 16.43
N ILE A 18 -6.14 -4.88 15.29
CA ILE A 18 -6.44 -3.47 15.04
C ILE A 18 -7.91 -3.09 15.27
N LYS A 19 -8.83 -4.07 15.42
CA LYS A 19 -10.29 -3.82 15.56
C LYS A 19 -10.69 -2.93 16.75
N TYR A 20 -9.78 -2.69 17.69
CA TYR A 20 -10.02 -1.84 18.86
C TYR A 20 -9.64 -0.37 18.65
N LEU A 21 -9.01 -0.03 17.53
CA LEU A 21 -8.52 1.32 17.21
C LEU A 21 -9.61 2.19 16.58
N SER A 22 -10.80 2.23 17.18
CA SER A 22 -11.95 2.98 16.63
C SER A 22 -11.71 4.49 16.57
N HIS A 23 -10.80 5.03 17.39
CA HIS A 23 -10.39 6.43 17.35
C HIS A 23 -9.70 6.83 16.05
N ARG A 24 -9.25 5.87 15.25
CA ARG A 24 -8.66 6.11 13.94
C ARG A 24 -9.69 6.27 12.81
N CYS A 25 -10.95 5.92 13.07
CA CYS A 25 -12.01 6.06 12.09
C CYS A 25 -12.10 7.53 11.61
N SER A 26 -11.76 7.74 10.36
CA SER A 26 -11.58 9.04 9.74
C SER A 26 -12.31 9.10 8.42
N ARG A 27 -12.55 10.33 7.92
CA ARG A 27 -13.04 10.50 6.57
C ARG A 27 -11.95 10.11 5.58
N ILE A 28 -12.26 9.23 4.64
CA ILE A 28 -11.31 8.74 3.62
C ILE A 28 -11.86 8.96 2.21
N HIS A 29 -11.00 8.75 1.22
CA HIS A 29 -11.37 8.64 -0.18
C HIS A 29 -11.80 7.20 -0.54
N GLY A 30 -11.13 6.18 0.01
CA GLY A 30 -11.41 4.75 -0.20
C GLY A 30 -10.83 4.16 -1.49
N ASP A 31 -10.23 4.99 -2.36
CA ASP A 31 -9.60 4.53 -3.62
C ASP A 31 -8.56 5.51 -4.15
N MET A 32 -7.80 6.13 -3.26
CA MET A 32 -6.84 7.14 -3.66
C MET A 32 -5.71 6.50 -4.48
N HIS A 33 -5.67 6.72 -5.80
CA HIS A 33 -4.60 6.21 -6.66
C HIS A 33 -4.29 7.16 -7.84
N PRO A 34 -3.12 7.06 -8.50
CA PRO A 34 -2.72 8.05 -9.50
C PRO A 34 -3.53 7.99 -10.81
N PHE A 35 -4.27 6.91 -11.04
CA PHE A 35 -5.04 6.70 -12.27
C PHE A 35 -6.43 7.31 -12.19
N GLY A 36 -6.60 8.55 -12.62
CA GLY A 36 -7.97 9.10 -12.69
C GLY A 36 -8.36 9.97 -11.51
N ASN A 37 -8.05 9.52 -10.30
CA ASN A 37 -8.46 10.20 -9.07
C ASN A 37 -7.66 11.47 -8.82
N VAL A 38 -6.35 11.48 -9.11
CA VAL A 38 -5.51 12.66 -8.93
C VAL A 38 -5.35 13.39 -10.26
N ARG A 39 -5.66 14.68 -10.26
CA ARG A 39 -5.51 15.60 -11.39
C ARG A 39 -4.77 16.85 -10.96
N PHE A 40 -3.91 17.35 -11.84
CA PHE A 40 -3.28 18.65 -11.69
C PHE A 40 -4.04 19.67 -12.52
N ARG A 41 -4.40 20.80 -11.90
CA ARG A 41 -4.93 21.96 -12.59
C ARG A 41 -3.79 22.80 -13.19
N ASN A 42 -4.12 23.75 -14.04
CA ASN A 42 -3.14 24.65 -14.69
C ASN A 42 -2.32 25.48 -13.69
N ASP A 43 -2.84 25.70 -12.48
CA ASP A 43 -2.18 26.42 -11.40
C ASP A 43 -1.35 25.49 -10.47
N ASN A 44 -1.13 24.25 -10.89
CA ASN A 44 -0.50 23.17 -10.11
C ASN A 44 -1.27 22.77 -8.83
N SER A 45 -2.49 23.27 -8.62
CA SER A 45 -3.35 22.74 -7.55
C SER A 45 -3.82 21.34 -7.89
N ILE A 46 -4.07 20.54 -6.86
CA ILE A 46 -4.50 19.16 -6.99
C ILE A 46 -6.03 19.10 -6.87
N LEU A 47 -6.64 18.29 -7.73
CA LEU A 47 -8.04 17.89 -7.67
C LEU A 47 -8.11 16.38 -7.45
N THR A 48 -8.88 15.96 -6.46
CA THR A 48 -9.23 14.56 -6.21
C THR A 48 -10.63 14.26 -6.75
N LEU A 49 -10.76 13.19 -7.53
CA LEU A 49 -11.97 12.77 -8.24
C LEU A 49 -12.38 11.35 -7.82
N ASP A 50 -13.63 11.02 -8.09
CA ASP A 50 -14.21 9.69 -7.86
C ASP A 50 -14.19 9.27 -6.38
N ARG A 51 -14.79 10.12 -5.53
CA ARG A 51 -15.02 9.84 -4.11
C ARG A 51 -16.33 9.09 -3.88
N SER A 52 -16.62 8.11 -4.74
CA SER A 52 -17.90 7.38 -4.77
C SER A 52 -18.00 6.24 -3.75
N ARG A 53 -16.89 5.94 -3.05
CA ARG A 53 -16.75 4.84 -2.09
C ARG A 53 -17.10 5.22 -0.65
N GLU A 54 -16.70 4.38 0.30
CA GLU A 54 -16.92 4.56 1.74
C GLU A 54 -16.48 5.94 2.22
N GLU A 55 -17.36 6.62 2.97
CA GLU A 55 -17.03 7.95 3.51
C GLU A 55 -16.09 7.89 4.71
N PHE A 56 -16.16 6.82 5.51
CA PHE A 56 -15.40 6.66 6.74
C PHE A 56 -14.67 5.32 6.78
N GLY A 57 -13.43 5.35 7.24
CA GLY A 57 -12.58 4.17 7.38
C GLY A 57 -11.24 4.52 8.01
N GLU A 58 -10.23 3.72 7.74
CA GLU A 58 -8.87 3.92 8.24
C GLU A 58 -8.02 4.69 7.22
N PRO A 59 -7.34 5.81 7.60
CA PRO A 59 -6.43 6.53 6.71
C PRO A 59 -5.37 5.68 6.01
N ALA A 60 -4.89 4.60 6.63
CA ALA A 60 -3.96 3.67 6.00
C ALA A 60 -4.49 3.07 4.68
N ASP A 61 -5.80 2.99 4.46
CA ASP A 61 -6.32 2.55 3.17
C ASP A 61 -5.93 3.52 2.05
N ASP A 62 -6.20 4.81 2.19
CA ASP A 62 -5.83 5.84 1.20
C ASP A 62 -4.31 5.93 1.02
N ILE A 63 -3.57 5.92 2.12
CA ILE A 63 -2.11 6.07 2.07
C ILE A 63 -1.47 4.88 1.37
N THR A 64 -1.90 3.65 1.67
CA THR A 64 -1.37 2.45 1.01
C THR A 64 -1.87 2.31 -0.43
N SER A 65 -3.10 2.75 -0.72
CA SER A 65 -3.67 2.77 -2.08
C SER A 65 -2.82 3.63 -3.02
N MET A 66 -2.34 4.78 -2.56
CA MET A 66 -1.43 5.60 -3.35
C MET A 66 -0.01 5.00 -3.36
N SER A 67 0.55 4.71 -2.20
CA SER A 67 1.98 4.40 -2.06
C SER A 67 2.40 3.07 -2.68
N ILE A 68 1.49 2.07 -2.74
CA ILE A 68 1.77 0.78 -3.40
C ILE A 68 2.16 0.97 -4.87
N ASN A 69 1.66 2.02 -5.53
CA ASN A 69 1.92 2.27 -6.94
C ASN A 69 3.39 2.60 -7.18
N TYR A 70 4.08 3.27 -6.26
CA TYR A 70 5.52 3.53 -6.40
C TYR A 70 6.33 2.23 -6.41
N ILE A 71 5.97 1.29 -5.53
CA ILE A 71 6.60 -0.04 -5.47
C ILE A 71 6.26 -0.82 -6.73
N PHE A 72 4.97 -0.90 -7.06
CA PHE A 72 4.45 -1.67 -8.19
C PHE A 72 5.06 -1.23 -9.51
N PHE A 73 5.07 0.07 -9.83
CA PHE A 73 5.64 0.56 -11.08
C PHE A 73 7.13 0.33 -11.18
N SER A 74 7.87 0.52 -10.09
CA SER A 74 9.30 0.25 -10.08
C SER A 74 9.58 -1.23 -10.37
N VAL A 75 8.87 -2.12 -9.68
CA VAL A 75 9.02 -3.57 -9.86
C VAL A 75 8.58 -3.97 -11.27
N TRP A 76 7.43 -3.50 -11.76
CA TRP A 76 6.93 -3.82 -13.09
C TRP A 76 7.90 -3.37 -14.19
N ARG A 77 8.42 -2.14 -14.11
CA ARG A 77 9.30 -1.60 -15.15
C ARG A 77 10.74 -2.07 -15.05
N HIS A 78 11.27 -2.25 -13.84
CA HIS A 78 12.71 -2.44 -13.58
C HIS A 78 13.05 -3.74 -12.85
N GLY A 79 12.07 -4.53 -12.43
CA GLY A 79 12.29 -5.77 -11.67
C GLY A 79 12.72 -5.57 -10.22
N ARG A 80 12.88 -4.32 -9.76
CA ARG A 80 13.36 -3.95 -8.42
C ARG A 80 12.82 -2.59 -8.01
N LEU A 81 12.89 -2.27 -6.71
CA LEU A 81 12.68 -0.90 -6.25
C LEU A 81 13.90 -0.05 -6.61
N THR A 82 13.70 1.00 -7.39
CA THR A 82 14.77 1.93 -7.80
C THR A 82 14.71 3.19 -6.95
N HIS A 83 15.84 3.91 -6.91
CA HIS A 83 15.98 5.08 -6.06
C HIS A 83 14.88 6.15 -6.26
N PRO A 84 14.49 6.55 -7.49
CA PRO A 84 13.45 7.57 -7.66
C PRO A 84 12.10 7.15 -7.08
N PHE A 85 11.69 5.89 -7.25
CA PHE A 85 10.44 5.39 -6.69
C PHE A 85 10.51 5.24 -5.16
N LYS A 86 11.68 4.87 -4.62
CA LYS A 86 11.91 4.85 -3.16
C LYS A 86 11.81 6.25 -2.56
N GLU A 87 12.37 7.25 -3.24
CA GLU A 87 12.30 8.66 -2.83
C GLU A 87 10.86 9.19 -2.88
N LEU A 88 10.13 8.93 -3.96
CA LEU A 88 8.70 9.31 -4.07
C LEU A 88 7.85 8.68 -2.96
N PHE A 89 8.07 7.40 -2.65
CA PHE A 89 7.38 6.73 -1.55
C PHE A 89 7.69 7.43 -0.21
N LYS A 90 8.98 7.66 0.08
CA LYS A 90 9.42 8.28 1.34
C LYS A 90 8.84 9.68 1.48
N LEU A 91 9.00 10.52 0.46
CA LEU A 91 8.50 11.88 0.44
C LEU A 91 6.98 11.93 0.64
N PHE A 92 6.23 11.04 -0.02
CA PHE A 92 4.77 10.99 0.15
C PHE A 92 4.38 10.71 1.60
N LEU A 93 5.01 9.72 2.23
CA LEU A 93 4.67 9.32 3.59
C LEU A 93 5.17 10.31 4.63
N GLU A 94 6.38 10.87 4.47
CA GLU A 94 6.92 11.94 5.31
C GLU A 94 6.00 13.17 5.29
N ARG A 95 5.52 13.57 4.10
CA ARG A 95 4.56 14.69 3.99
C ARG A 95 3.24 14.41 4.67
N TYR A 96 2.76 13.17 4.67
CA TYR A 96 1.59 12.78 5.44
C TYR A 96 1.85 12.97 6.94
N LEU A 97 2.94 12.40 7.46
CA LEU A 97 3.30 12.46 8.88
C LEU A 97 3.54 13.90 9.36
N ASP A 98 4.25 14.72 8.57
CA ASP A 98 4.50 16.13 8.88
C ASP A 98 3.20 16.92 9.06
N LYS A 99 2.16 16.55 8.30
CA LYS A 99 0.88 17.27 8.29
C LYS A 99 -0.11 16.74 9.34
N THR A 100 -0.03 15.47 9.69
CA THR A 100 -1.04 14.82 10.55
C THR A 100 -0.51 14.42 11.92
N GLY A 101 0.79 14.19 12.06
CA GLY A 101 1.40 13.59 13.25
C GLY A 101 1.02 12.12 13.46
N ASP A 102 0.40 11.45 12.49
CA ASP A 102 -0.14 10.09 12.64
C ASP A 102 0.94 9.01 12.48
N TYR A 103 1.76 8.84 13.51
CA TYR A 103 2.76 7.76 13.56
C TYR A 103 2.15 6.38 13.88
N GLU A 104 0.90 6.32 14.35
CA GLU A 104 0.23 5.04 14.60
C GLU A 104 -0.14 4.32 13.29
N ILE A 105 -0.16 5.03 12.16
CA ILE A 105 -0.38 4.45 10.82
C ILE A 105 0.52 3.23 10.55
N PHE A 106 1.80 3.28 10.97
CA PHE A 106 2.74 2.17 10.79
C PHE A 106 2.30 0.87 11.46
N LYS A 107 1.52 0.96 12.53
CA LYS A 107 0.99 -0.20 13.25
C LYS A 107 -0.26 -0.80 12.60
N VAL A 108 -0.79 -0.21 11.53
CA VAL A 108 -2.04 -0.66 10.89
C VAL A 108 -1.95 -0.84 9.37
N MET A 109 -0.91 -0.32 8.71
CA MET A 109 -0.77 -0.37 7.24
C MET A 109 -0.72 -1.78 6.63
N ALA A 110 -0.25 -2.78 7.38
CA ALA A 110 0.02 -4.10 6.84
C ALA A 110 -1.15 -4.79 6.11
N PRO A 111 -2.37 -4.92 6.72
CA PRO A 111 -3.53 -5.47 6.02
C PRO A 111 -3.96 -4.65 4.79
N PHE A 112 -3.74 -3.34 4.78
CA PHE A 112 -4.10 -2.50 3.62
C PHE A 112 -3.09 -2.66 2.48
N TYR A 113 -1.79 -2.77 2.79
CA TYR A 113 -0.80 -3.18 1.79
C TYR A 113 -1.07 -4.59 1.25
N ALA A 114 -1.55 -5.51 2.07
CA ALA A 114 -1.95 -6.82 1.59
C ALA A 114 -3.09 -6.73 0.57
N PHE A 115 -4.15 -5.98 0.89
CA PHE A 115 -5.27 -5.75 -0.03
C PHE A 115 -4.80 -5.09 -1.34
N ARG A 116 -4.14 -3.93 -1.25
CA ARG A 116 -3.71 -3.15 -2.41
C ARG A 116 -2.64 -3.89 -3.23
N GLY A 117 -1.77 -4.64 -2.56
CA GLY A 117 -0.79 -5.54 -3.17
C GLY A 117 -1.45 -6.68 -3.97
N LEU A 118 -2.50 -7.31 -3.43
CA LEU A 118 -3.23 -8.36 -4.15
C LEU A 118 -3.91 -7.82 -5.42
N VAL A 119 -4.42 -6.58 -5.39
CA VAL A 119 -4.99 -5.92 -6.58
C VAL A 119 -3.94 -5.78 -7.68
N VAL A 120 -2.75 -5.25 -7.38
CA VAL A 120 -1.71 -5.04 -8.39
C VAL A 120 -0.98 -6.34 -8.80
N ALA A 121 -1.04 -7.38 -7.96
CA ALA A 121 -0.55 -8.72 -8.31
C ALA A 121 -1.57 -9.53 -9.13
N HIS A 122 -2.82 -9.07 -9.25
CA HIS A 122 -3.90 -9.86 -9.81
C HIS A 122 -3.69 -10.15 -11.31
N PRO A 123 -3.69 -11.43 -11.75
CA PRO A 123 -3.32 -11.80 -13.12
C PRO A 123 -4.34 -11.36 -14.17
N ILE A 124 -5.60 -11.10 -13.79
CA ILE A 124 -6.62 -10.60 -14.73
C ILE A 124 -6.47 -9.08 -14.92
N TYR A 125 -6.05 -8.35 -13.88
CA TYR A 125 -5.91 -6.90 -13.95
C TYR A 125 -4.58 -6.49 -14.59
N TYR A 126 -3.54 -7.28 -14.34
CA TYR A 126 -2.21 -7.09 -14.90
C TYR A 126 -1.73 -8.40 -15.55
N PRO A 127 -2.26 -8.75 -16.74
CA PRO A 127 -1.90 -9.99 -17.45
C PRO A 127 -0.44 -9.98 -17.92
N ASP A 128 0.08 -8.81 -18.30
CA ASP A 128 1.44 -8.65 -18.82
C ASP A 128 2.52 -8.54 -17.73
N LEU A 129 2.14 -8.62 -16.44
CA LEU A 129 3.09 -8.65 -15.35
C LEU A 129 3.80 -10.01 -15.31
N GLU A 130 5.12 -10.00 -15.50
CA GLU A 130 5.94 -11.22 -15.47
C GLU A 130 5.86 -11.93 -14.12
N SER A 131 5.98 -13.26 -14.13
CA SER A 131 5.74 -14.11 -12.96
C SER A 131 6.71 -13.83 -11.80
N ASP A 132 7.96 -13.50 -12.10
CA ASP A 132 9.00 -13.14 -11.13
C ASP A 132 8.70 -11.78 -10.46
N LYS A 133 8.21 -10.81 -11.22
CA LYS A 133 7.80 -9.50 -10.69
C LYS A 133 6.53 -9.61 -9.85
N ARG A 134 5.54 -10.39 -10.31
CA ARG A 134 4.35 -10.72 -9.51
C ARG A 134 4.75 -11.40 -8.19
N ARG A 135 5.73 -12.31 -8.24
CA ARG A 135 6.25 -12.97 -7.05
C ARG A 135 6.85 -11.99 -6.04
N LYS A 136 7.57 -10.96 -6.49
CA LYS A 136 8.12 -9.91 -5.60
C LYS A 136 7.01 -9.14 -4.87
N ILE A 137 5.90 -8.82 -5.55
CA ILE A 137 4.75 -8.17 -4.90
C ILE A 137 4.11 -9.10 -3.84
N LEU A 138 3.94 -10.39 -4.16
CA LEU A 138 3.42 -11.35 -3.17
C LEU A 138 4.35 -11.51 -1.96
N LYS A 139 5.67 -11.51 -2.17
CA LYS A 139 6.65 -11.48 -1.08
C LYS A 139 6.49 -10.23 -0.20
N PHE A 140 6.36 -9.06 -0.82
CA PHE A 140 6.13 -7.81 -0.10
C PHE A 140 4.92 -7.91 0.82
N ILE A 141 3.80 -8.44 0.32
CA ILE A 141 2.58 -8.63 1.12
C ILE A 141 2.85 -9.53 2.34
N ILE A 142 3.46 -10.69 2.13
CA ILE A 142 3.71 -11.67 3.19
C ILE A 142 4.66 -11.10 4.25
N ASN A 143 5.75 -10.50 3.79
CA ASN A 143 6.77 -9.95 4.68
C ASN A 143 6.19 -8.80 5.51
N VAL A 144 5.41 -7.90 4.91
CA VAL A 144 4.74 -6.81 5.63
C VAL A 144 3.71 -7.34 6.64
N LEU A 145 2.96 -8.40 6.30
CA LEU A 145 2.01 -9.02 7.23
C LEU A 145 2.69 -9.71 8.41
N ASN A 146 3.93 -10.18 8.27
CA ASN A 146 4.67 -10.86 9.32
C ASN A 146 5.39 -9.91 10.29
N GLU A 147 5.35 -8.60 10.05
CA GLU A 147 5.97 -7.61 10.93
C GLU A 147 5.01 -7.11 12.01
N GLU A 148 5.56 -6.67 13.14
CA GLU A 148 4.73 -6.01 14.15
C GLU A 148 4.28 -4.62 13.70
N ARG A 149 5.05 -3.94 12.85
CA ARG A 149 4.75 -2.63 12.28
C ARG A 149 5.45 -2.49 10.94
N PHE A 150 4.92 -1.64 10.07
CA PHE A 150 5.56 -1.33 8.80
C PHE A 150 6.80 -0.45 9.01
N GLU A 151 7.94 -0.84 8.42
CA GLU A 151 9.19 -0.10 8.49
C GLU A 151 9.62 0.41 7.10
N ILE A 152 9.59 1.74 6.93
CA ILE A 152 9.86 2.40 5.63
C ILE A 152 11.25 2.06 5.10
N ASP A 153 12.24 1.96 5.98
CA ASP A 153 13.63 1.73 5.56
C ASP A 153 13.86 0.30 5.04
N ARG A 154 12.93 -0.62 5.32
CA ARG A 154 12.97 -2.03 4.92
C ARG A 154 12.18 -2.35 3.65
N LEU A 155 11.79 -1.33 2.87
CA LEU A 155 11.03 -1.50 1.63
C LEU A 155 11.66 -2.50 0.64
N GLU A 156 12.98 -2.46 0.49
CA GLU A 156 13.70 -3.38 -0.40
C GLU A 156 13.74 -4.80 0.18
N ASP A 157 13.95 -4.93 1.49
CA ASP A 157 13.96 -6.21 2.19
C ASP A 157 12.61 -6.92 2.02
N TYR A 158 11.50 -6.20 2.15
CA TYR A 158 10.17 -6.77 1.95
C TYR A 158 9.99 -7.39 0.54
N LEU A 159 10.70 -6.92 -0.48
CA LEU A 159 10.63 -7.47 -1.85
C LEU A 159 11.56 -8.67 -2.06
N GLU A 160 12.64 -8.77 -1.30
CA GLU A 160 13.70 -9.76 -1.52
C GLU A 160 13.70 -10.92 -0.53
N SER A 161 13.40 -10.64 0.76
CA SER A 161 13.59 -11.58 1.88
C SER A 161 13.04 -12.98 1.54
N PRO A 162 13.87 -14.03 1.67
CA PRO A 162 13.39 -15.40 1.54
C PRO A 162 12.53 -15.72 2.77
N ASN A 163 11.33 -16.25 2.52
CA ASN A 163 10.65 -17.09 3.50
C ASN A 163 11.42 -18.40 3.67
#